data_AF-A0A0A8WXN2-F1
#
_entry.id   AF-A0A0A8WXN2-F1
#
_cell.length_a   1.000
_cell.length_b   1.000
_cell.length_c   1.000
_cell.angle_alpha   90.00
_cell.angle_beta   90.00
_cell.angle_gamma   90.00
#
_symmetry.space_group_name_H-M   'P 1'
#
loop_
_entity.id
_entity.type
_entity.pdbx_description
1 polymer ?
#
loop_
_entity_poly.entity_id
_entity_poly.type
_entity_poly.pdbx_seq_one_letter_code
_entity_poly.pdbx_strand_id
1 'polypeptide(L)'
;MVRVSKRFVLVDVPNANCKPYMLVKEWLESYGQWSWGYEQPRVSLRQDLEALGVQVLAEKSIGGVRTILNYLAMIPAQARQGILDKLKAEDYETFPHLLSIGVVDV
;
A
#
# COMPACT_ATOMS: atom_id res chain seq x y z
N MET A 1 15.91 -21.72 -31.70
CA MET A 1 14.87 -21.10 -30.85
C MET A 1 15.56 -20.36 -29.72
N VAL A 2 15.46 -19.03 -29.69
CA VAL A 2 15.99 -18.23 -28.57
C VAL A 2 14.97 -18.31 -27.44
N ARG A 3 15.37 -18.81 -26.27
CA ARG A 3 14.53 -18.79 -25.06
C ARG A 3 14.46 -17.34 -24.57
N VAL A 4 13.39 -16.65 -24.89
CA VAL A 4 13.10 -15.31 -24.32
C VAL A 4 12.56 -15.53 -22.91
N SER A 5 13.44 -15.50 -21.91
CA SER A 5 13.02 -15.48 -20.51
C SER A 5 12.81 -14.02 -20.07
N LYS A 6 11.57 -13.54 -20.06
CA LYS A 6 11.25 -12.27 -19.39
C LYS A 6 11.40 -12.44 -17.88
N ARG A 7 12.19 -11.59 -17.24
CA ARG A 7 12.31 -11.57 -15.78
C ARG A 7 11.25 -10.62 -15.23
N PHE A 8 10.36 -11.14 -14.40
CA PHE A 8 9.34 -10.34 -13.74
C PHE A 8 9.89 -9.75 -12.44
N VAL A 9 9.51 -8.51 -12.15
CA VAL A 9 9.75 -7.82 -10.88
C VAL A 9 8.40 -7.60 -10.23
N LEU A 10 8.27 -8.05 -8.97
CA LEU A 10 7.09 -7.87 -8.14
C LEU A 10 7.53 -7.06 -6.91
N VAL A 11 6.92 -5.90 -6.70
CA VAL A 11 7.21 -5.05 -5.54
C VAL A 11 5.90 -4.75 -4.83
N ASP A 12 5.86 -5.02 -3.52
CA ASP A 12 4.75 -4.68 -2.64
C ASP A 12 5.22 -3.62 -1.63
N VAL A 13 4.52 -2.50 -1.57
CA VAL A 13 4.77 -1.40 -0.65
C VAL A 13 3.46 -0.89 -0.05
N PRO A 14 3.50 -0.20 1.10
CA PRO A 14 2.33 0.46 1.64
C PRO A 14 1.71 1.45 0.64
N ASN A 15 0.39 1.41 0.51
CA ASN A 15 -0.37 2.21 -0.45
C ASN A 15 -0.84 3.53 0.16
N ALA A 16 -0.27 4.65 -0.30
CA ALA A 16 -0.66 5.98 0.14
C ALA A 16 -2.12 6.34 -0.20
N ASN A 17 -2.74 5.65 -1.16
CA ASN A 17 -4.13 5.88 -1.53
C ASN A 17 -5.12 5.17 -0.59
N CYS A 18 -4.67 4.25 0.27
CA CYS A 18 -5.54 3.58 1.23
C CYS A 18 -5.82 4.49 2.43
N LYS A 19 -6.92 5.23 2.39
CA LYS A 19 -7.27 6.20 3.44
C LYS A 19 -7.41 5.60 4.85
N PRO A 20 -8.06 4.43 5.07
CA PRO A 20 -8.13 3.83 6.41
C PRO A 20 -6.74 3.53 6.98
N TYR A 21 -5.84 3.02 6.14
CA TYR A 21 -4.45 2.75 6.49
C TYR A 21 -3.71 4.03 6.88
N MET A 22 -3.80 5.06 6.04
CA MET A 22 -3.13 6.34 6.29
C MET A 22 -3.57 7.00 7.59
N LEU A 23 -4.88 6.98 7.91
CA LEU A 23 -5.40 7.54 9.16
C LEU A 23 -4.93 6.76 10.40
N VAL A 24 -4.87 5.42 10.31
CA VAL A 24 -4.34 4.57 11.38
C VAL A 24 -2.85 4.83 11.58
N LYS A 25 -2.08 4.89 10.48
CA LYS A 25 -0.65 5.17 10.50
C LYS A 25 -0.36 6.53 11.14
N GLU A 26 -1.03 7.58 10.68
CA GLU A 26 -0.90 8.93 11.23
C GLU A 26 -1.20 8.96 12.73
N TRP A 27 -2.28 8.28 13.16
CA TRP A 27 -2.60 8.18 14.58
C TRP A 27 -1.46 7.50 15.33
N LEU A 28 -1.03 6.31 14.92
CA LEU A 28 0.03 5.56 15.61
C LEU A 28 1.36 6.33 15.64
N GLU A 29 1.72 7.02 14.57
CA GLU A 29 2.92 7.87 14.51
C GLU A 29 2.84 9.05 15.49
N SER A 30 1.67 9.67 15.63
CA SER A 30 1.47 10.80 16.57
C SER A 30 1.66 10.41 18.04
N TYR A 31 1.55 9.11 18.37
CA TYR A 31 1.80 8.57 19.71
C TYR A 31 3.13 7.78 19.82
N GLY A 32 3.96 7.76 18.77
CA GLY A 32 5.20 6.98 18.75
C GLY A 32 4.96 5.45 18.83
N GLN A 33 3.79 4.98 18.42
CA GLN A 33 3.37 3.56 18.48
C GLN A 33 3.48 2.84 17.13
N TRP A 34 3.86 3.55 16.07
CA TRP A 34 4.08 2.95 14.76
C TRP A 34 5.28 2.00 14.80
N SER A 35 5.02 0.70 14.68
CA SER A 35 6.03 -0.35 14.93
C SER A 35 7.02 -0.57 13.80
N TRP A 36 6.75 -0.01 12.61
CA TRP A 36 7.53 -0.26 11.39
C TRP A 36 8.60 0.79 11.09
N GLY A 37 8.87 1.69 12.03
CA GLY A 37 9.88 2.74 11.87
C GLY A 37 9.49 3.75 10.79
N TYR A 38 10.50 4.32 10.11
CA TYR A 38 10.24 5.28 9.03
C TYR A 38 9.71 4.56 7.79
N GLU A 39 8.42 4.78 7.52
CA GLU A 39 7.74 4.20 6.37
C GLU A 39 7.14 5.31 5.49
N GLN A 40 7.40 5.23 4.19
CA GLN A 40 6.83 6.12 3.18
C GLN A 40 5.88 5.37 2.26
N PRO A 41 4.56 5.41 2.51
CA PRO A 41 3.57 4.88 1.59
C PRO A 41 3.67 5.53 0.21
N ARG A 42 3.43 4.76 -0.83
CA ARG A 42 3.56 5.20 -2.23
C ARG A 42 2.20 5.23 -2.93
N VAL A 43 2.01 6.24 -3.77
CA VAL A 43 0.84 6.32 -4.67
C VAL A 43 1.07 5.52 -5.96
N SER A 44 2.33 5.37 -6.35
CA SER A 44 2.83 4.64 -7.51
C SER A 44 4.32 4.40 -7.33
N LEU A 45 4.83 3.29 -7.88
CA LEU A 45 6.26 3.02 -8.06
C LEU A 45 6.69 3.15 -9.52
N ARG A 46 5.77 3.51 -10.44
CA ARG A 46 6.02 3.53 -11.88
C ARG A 46 7.25 4.35 -12.24
N GLN A 47 7.32 5.59 -11.75
CA GLN A 47 8.44 6.49 -12.04
C GLN A 47 9.78 5.91 -11.57
N ASP A 48 9.83 5.38 -10.34
CA ASP A 48 11.05 4.82 -9.76
C ASP A 48 11.50 3.55 -10.51
N LEU A 49 10.55 2.67 -10.85
CA LEU A 49 10.81 1.43 -11.57
C LEU A 49 11.22 1.67 -13.02
N GLU A 50 10.54 2.58 -13.73
CA GLU A 50 10.87 2.93 -15.11
C GLU A 50 12.25 3.62 -15.20
N ALA A 51 12.62 4.44 -14.21
CA ALA A 51 13.96 5.01 -14.10
C ALA A 51 15.07 3.94 -13.91
N LEU A 52 14.71 2.77 -13.40
CA LEU A 52 15.60 1.61 -13.25
C LEU A 52 15.56 0.65 -14.45
N GLY A 53 14.87 1.01 -15.54
CA GLY A 53 14.74 0.17 -16.73
C GLY A 53 13.72 -0.97 -16.59
N VAL A 54 12.85 -0.92 -15.57
CA VAL A 54 11.74 -1.87 -15.41
C VAL A 54 10.52 -1.32 -16.12
N GLN A 55 10.01 -2.04 -17.13
CA GLN A 55 8.73 -1.69 -17.74
C GLN A 55 7.60 -2.13 -16.81
N VAL A 56 6.87 -1.18 -16.24
CA VAL A 56 5.74 -1.46 -15.34
C VAL A 56 4.49 -1.84 -16.13
N LEU A 57 4.06 -3.10 -15.95
CA LEU A 57 2.90 -3.70 -16.59
C LEU A 57 1.59 -3.36 -15.86
N ALA A 58 1.60 -3.38 -14.54
CA ALA A 58 0.41 -3.11 -13.74
C ALA A 58 0.78 -2.62 -12.33
N GLU A 59 -0.08 -1.78 -11.77
CA GLU A 59 -0.09 -1.44 -10.35
C GLU A 59 -1.50 -1.67 -9.81
N LYS A 60 -1.61 -2.33 -8.65
CA LYS A 60 -2.91 -2.68 -8.06
C LYS A 60 -2.86 -2.53 -6.55
N SER A 61 -3.95 -2.07 -5.96
CA SER A 61 -4.14 -2.23 -4.52
C SER A 61 -4.48 -3.69 -4.20
N ILE A 62 -3.86 -4.29 -3.18
CA ILE A 62 -4.06 -5.69 -2.77
C ILE A 62 -4.27 -5.84 -1.26
N GLY A 63 -4.79 -6.99 -0.81
CA GLY A 63 -5.04 -7.32 0.60
C GLY A 63 -6.50 -7.66 0.87
N GLY A 64 -7.37 -6.65 0.88
CA GLY A 64 -8.82 -6.78 1.08
C GLY A 64 -9.36 -6.07 2.32
N VAL A 65 -10.69 -6.06 2.49
CA VAL A 65 -11.38 -5.37 3.60
C VAL A 65 -10.92 -5.88 4.97
N ARG A 66 -10.67 -7.19 5.10
CA ARG A 66 -10.16 -7.76 6.36
C ARG A 66 -8.82 -7.13 6.78
N THR A 67 -7.93 -6.85 5.83
CA THR A 67 -6.65 -6.21 6.11
C THR A 67 -6.85 -4.78 6.61
N ILE A 68 -7.77 -4.04 6.01
CA ILE A 68 -8.17 -2.70 6.49
C ILE A 68 -8.66 -2.78 7.95
N LEU A 69 -9.54 -3.73 8.25
CA LEU A 69 -10.06 -3.91 9.62
C LEU A 69 -8.97 -4.29 10.63
N ASN A 70 -7.95 -5.05 10.22
CA ASN A 70 -6.80 -5.35 11.08
C ASN A 70 -6.02 -4.08 11.44
N TYR A 71 -5.78 -3.18 10.49
CA TYR A 71 -5.14 -1.89 10.78
C TYR A 71 -6.00 -1.03 11.72
N LEU A 72 -7.30 -0.91 11.44
CA LEU A 72 -8.22 -0.19 12.34
C LEU A 72 -8.25 -0.79 13.75
N ALA A 73 -8.04 -2.09 13.88
CA ALA A 73 -7.98 -2.78 15.18
C ALA A 73 -6.69 -2.51 15.97
N MET A 74 -5.65 -1.97 15.34
CA MET A 74 -4.38 -1.62 16.01
C MET A 74 -4.52 -0.46 16.99
N ILE A 75 -5.53 0.40 16.81
CA ILE A 75 -5.75 1.57 17.64
C ILE A 75 -6.86 1.33 18.67
N PRO A 76 -6.85 2.04 19.81
CA PRO A 76 -7.88 1.94 20.84
C PRO A 76 -9.28 2.21 20.28
N ALA A 77 -10.30 1.55 20.83
CA ALA A 77 -11.67 1.63 20.34
C ALA A 77 -12.22 3.08 20.26
N GLN A 78 -11.88 3.92 21.24
CA GLN A 78 -12.29 5.33 21.24
C GLN A 78 -11.70 6.12 20.06
N ALA A 79 -10.41 5.93 19.76
CA ALA A 79 -9.77 6.57 18.61
C ALA A 79 -10.29 6.00 17.29
N ARG A 80 -10.55 4.69 17.25
CA ARG A 80 -11.10 4.00 16.08
C ARG A 80 -12.43 4.57 15.63
N GLN A 81 -13.35 4.85 16.56
CA GLN A 81 -14.63 5.44 16.21
C GLN A 81 -14.46 6.79 15.49
N GLY A 82 -13.59 7.65 16.00
CA GLY A 82 -13.30 8.94 15.37
C GLY A 82 -12.65 8.84 13.98
N ILE A 83 -11.96 7.74 13.67
CA ILE A 83 -11.49 7.44 12.31
C ILE A 83 -12.64 6.92 11.45
N LEU A 84 -13.45 5.99 11.96
CA LEU A 84 -14.59 5.41 11.23
C LEU A 84 -15.57 6.49 10.77
N ASP A 85 -15.81 7.51 11.60
CA ASP A 85 -16.71 8.63 11.27
C ASP A 85 -16.19 9.50 10.09
N LYS A 86 -14.90 9.41 9.75
CA LYS A 86 -14.27 10.10 8.60
C LYS A 86 -14.25 9.27 7.32
N LEU A 87 -14.59 7.98 7.42
CA LEU A 87 -14.53 7.03 6.33
C LEU A 87 -15.89 6.88 5.64
N LYS A 88 -15.85 6.75 4.32
CA LYS A 88 -17.00 6.44 3.46
C LYS A 88 -16.88 5.01 2.95
N ALA A 89 -17.95 4.48 2.36
CA ALA A 89 -17.93 3.14 1.76
C ALA A 89 -16.84 2.99 0.67
N GLU A 90 -16.66 4.01 -0.18
CA GLU A 90 -15.63 4.07 -1.23
C GLU A 90 -14.19 3.97 -0.67
N ASP A 91 -13.95 4.40 0.57
CA ASP A 91 -12.62 4.35 1.19
C ASP A 91 -12.17 2.90 1.48
N TYR A 92 -13.08 1.93 1.43
CA TYR A 92 -12.78 0.50 1.60
C TYR A 92 -12.48 -0.23 0.28
N GLU A 93 -12.55 0.46 -0.86
CA GLU A 93 -12.25 -0.11 -2.17
C GLU A 93 -10.76 -0.03 -2.53
N THR A 94 -9.99 0.77 -1.78
CA THR A 94 -8.53 0.87 -1.93
C THR A 94 -7.82 0.20 -0.77
N PHE A 95 -7.06 -0.84 -1.08
CA PHE A 95 -6.40 -1.69 -0.08
C PHE A 95 -5.00 -1.19 0.32
N PRO A 96 -4.52 -1.54 1.54
CA PRO A 96 -3.33 -0.97 2.16
C PRO A 96 -1.99 -1.30 1.48
N HIS A 97 -1.97 -2.24 0.53
CA HIS A 97 -0.76 -2.67 -0.17
C HIS A 97 -0.85 -2.29 -1.64
N LEU A 98 0.21 -1.69 -2.19
CA LEU A 98 0.38 -1.35 -3.59
C LEU A 98 1.34 -2.38 -4.20
N LEU A 99 0.79 -3.26 -5.04
CA LEU A 99 1.56 -4.22 -5.81
C LEU A 99 1.89 -3.64 -7.19
N SER A 100 3.16 -3.47 -7.48
CA SER A 100 3.67 -3.11 -8.81
C SER A 100 4.29 -4.34 -9.47
N ILE A 101 3.86 -4.62 -10.70
CA ILE A 101 4.29 -5.74 -11.53
C ILE A 101 5.00 -5.17 -12.75
N GLY A 102 6.27 -5.55 -12.95
CA GLY A 102 7.07 -5.10 -14.08
C GLY A 102 7.83 -6.23 -14.74
N VAL A 103 8.43 -5.94 -15.89
CA VAL A 103 9.36 -6.80 -16.61
C VAL A 103 10.66 -6.07 -16.90
N VAL A 104 11.76 -6.82 -16.90
CA VAL A 104 13.07 -6.37 -17.36
C VAL A 104 13.40 -7.14 -18.62
N ASP A 105 13.56 -6.43 -19.73
CA ASP A 105 14.11 -7.00 -20.96
C ASP A 105 15.65 -6.95 -20.83
N VAL A 106 16.29 -8.12 -20.99
CA VAL A 106 17.75 -8.31 -20.91
C VAL A 106 18.25 -8.76 -22.28
#